data_AF-A0A0G1P8L9-F1
#
_entry.id   AF-A0A0G1P8L9-F1
#
_cell.length_a   1.000
_cell.length_b   1.000
_cell.length_c   1.000
_cell.angle_alpha   90.00
_cell.angle_beta   90.00
_cell.angle_gamma   90.00
#
_symmetry.space_group_name_H-M   'P 1'
#
loop_
_entity.id
_entity.type
_entity.pdbx_description
1 polymer ?
#
loop_
_entity_poly.entity_id
_entity_poly.type
_entity_poly.pdbx_seq_one_letter_code
_entity_poly.pdbx_strand_id
1 'polypeptide(L)'
;MDGGKIIHLVDRGLIKSLKFPTFWFEPTPQGLFMLNIAFSQSKYFVDILRENVKRGLRQKIRNGVWPGWAPVGYANNPKARGIDVDSEKAPKVRKIFEMYATGAYTLHSLANWCREHDLCGNLGKEIALSNVQSILQNIFYIGLMKYGGEIYEGQHEPLISKKLFDSCQEVMAKRGRVHEVHKNNFAFLGLLKCASCGASITAEKQKGHNYYRCTKKKGLCQEKHYLREEALTEQITSYLQKVSLSSQDTEKVLAALDTEQDKAREDAQSEVSVLKEQLASVETKLAKLLDVYISRRFIHRRIRRQKTKFAVSKNVVE
;
A
#
# COMPACT_ATOMS: atom_id res chain seq x y z
N MET A 1 27.32 9.72 -4.67
CA MET A 1 28.52 10.56 -4.80
C MET A 1 28.68 10.85 -6.28
N ASP A 2 28.68 12.11 -6.68
CA ASP A 2 28.79 12.50 -8.08
C ASP A 2 30.28 12.68 -8.45
N GLY A 3 30.73 12.01 -9.52
CA GLY A 3 32.11 12.07 -9.98
C GLY A 3 32.54 13.49 -10.36
N GLY A 4 31.61 14.30 -10.89
CA GLY A 4 31.88 15.71 -11.23
C GLY A 4 32.20 16.57 -10.00
N LYS A 5 31.55 16.29 -8.86
CA LYS A 5 31.82 16.99 -7.60
C LYS A 5 33.21 16.67 -7.05
N ILE A 6 33.67 15.43 -7.21
CA ILE A 6 35.01 15.01 -6.77
C ILE A 6 36.08 15.71 -7.61
N ILE A 7 35.90 15.76 -8.94
CA ILE A 7 36.82 16.46 -9.86
C ILE A 7 36.91 17.94 -9.50
N HIS A 8 35.78 18.62 -9.33
CA HIS A 8 35.76 20.03 -8.94
C HIS A 8 36.43 20.31 -7.58
N LEU A 9 36.39 19.36 -6.64
CA LEU A 9 37.09 19.48 -5.35
C LEU A 9 38.60 19.26 -5.47
N VAL A 10 39.05 18.43 -6.42
CA VAL A 10 40.46 18.30 -6.77
C VAL A 10 40.96 19.58 -7.46
N ASP A 11 40.20 20.13 -8.40
CA ASP A 11 40.54 21.38 -9.11
C ASP A 11 40.73 22.57 -8.16
N ARG A 12 39.90 22.66 -7.11
CA ARG A 12 40.02 23.71 -6.07
C ARG A 12 41.12 23.45 -5.04
N GLY A 13 41.87 22.36 -5.16
CA GLY A 13 42.93 21.98 -4.21
C GLY A 13 42.40 21.56 -2.82
N LEU A 14 41.09 21.32 -2.68
CA LEU A 14 40.48 20.86 -1.43
C LEU A 14 40.78 19.37 -1.20
N ILE A 15 40.85 18.59 -2.27
CA ILE A 15 41.33 17.20 -2.25
C ILE A 15 42.80 17.19 -2.68
N LYS A 16 43.69 16.84 -1.75
CA LYS A 16 45.14 16.85 -1.97
C LYS A 16 45.68 15.60 -2.67
N SER A 17 45.05 14.44 -2.46
CA SER A 17 45.44 13.19 -3.12
C SER A 17 44.28 12.21 -3.17
N LEU A 18 44.27 11.36 -4.18
CA LEU A 18 43.36 10.23 -4.32
C LEU A 18 44.20 8.97 -4.54
N LYS A 19 43.92 7.91 -3.77
CA LYS A 19 44.61 6.62 -3.90
C LYS A 19 43.59 5.55 -4.24
N PHE A 20 43.80 4.90 -5.38
CA PHE A 20 42.99 3.76 -5.81
C PHE A 20 43.76 2.45 -5.60
N PRO A 21 43.08 1.31 -5.46
CA PRO A 21 43.75 0.02 -5.34
C PRO A 21 44.64 -0.33 -6.55
N THR A 22 44.30 0.17 -7.73
CA THR A 22 44.90 -0.21 -9.02
C THR A 22 45.88 0.82 -9.58
N PHE A 23 45.80 2.10 -9.20
CA PHE A 23 46.70 3.14 -9.68
C PHE A 23 46.75 4.35 -8.72
N TRP A 24 47.80 5.16 -8.87
CA TRP A 24 47.98 6.42 -8.16
C TRP A 24 47.46 7.58 -9.01
N PHE A 25 46.64 8.44 -8.43
CA PHE A 25 46.11 9.61 -9.13
C PHE A 25 46.96 10.85 -8.84
N GLU A 26 47.35 11.54 -9.91
CA GLU A 26 48.02 12.83 -9.84
C GLU A 26 47.07 13.93 -10.32
N PRO A 27 47.00 15.09 -9.63
CA PRO A 27 46.13 16.21 -9.96
C PRO A 27 46.68 17.02 -11.15
N THR A 28 46.94 16.36 -12.27
CA THR A 28 47.31 16.97 -13.56
C THR A 28 46.08 17.06 -14.47
N PRO A 29 46.05 17.95 -15.49
CA PRO A 29 44.95 18.00 -16.46
C PRO A 29 44.64 16.63 -17.10
N GLN A 30 45.68 15.85 -17.40
CA GLN A 30 45.58 14.49 -17.93
C GLN A 30 44.99 13.52 -16.88
N GLY A 31 45.42 13.61 -15.62
CA GLY A 31 44.89 12.81 -14.52
C GLY A 31 43.40 13.07 -14.29
N LEU A 32 42.98 14.34 -14.26
CA LEU A 32 41.58 14.76 -14.11
C LEU A 32 40.69 14.22 -15.24
N PHE A 33 41.19 14.28 -16.48
CA PHE A 33 40.51 13.71 -17.64
C PHE A 33 40.35 12.18 -17.52
N MET A 34 41.41 11.46 -17.17
CA MET A 34 41.35 10.01 -16.94
C MET A 34 40.41 9.64 -15.79
N LEU A 35 40.39 10.43 -14.71
CA LEU A 35 39.50 10.24 -13.58
C LEU A 35 38.02 10.39 -13.98
N ASN A 36 37.70 11.36 -14.84
CA ASN A 36 36.36 11.53 -15.39
C ASN A 36 35.93 10.31 -16.21
N ILE A 37 36.81 9.80 -17.08
CA ILE A 37 36.57 8.59 -17.85
C ILE A 37 36.33 7.39 -16.92
N ALA A 38 37.14 7.22 -15.88
CA ALA A 38 37.00 6.12 -14.93
C ALA A 38 35.64 6.17 -14.18
N PHE A 39 35.21 7.36 -13.75
CA PHE A 39 33.88 7.52 -13.17
C PHE A 39 32.75 7.24 -14.16
N SER A 40 32.90 7.68 -15.41
CA SER A 40 31.93 7.42 -16.48
C SER A 40 31.81 5.92 -16.77
N GLN A 41 32.93 5.20 -16.88
CA GLN A 41 32.96 3.75 -17.05
C GLN A 41 32.34 3.02 -15.86
N SER A 42 32.66 3.43 -14.64
CA SER A 42 32.11 2.82 -13.42
C SER A 42 30.59 2.99 -13.35
N LYS A 43 30.09 4.19 -13.69
CA LYS A 43 28.64 4.45 -13.77
C LYS A 43 27.96 3.58 -14.81
N TYR A 44 28.52 3.54 -16.02
CA TYR A 44 28.03 2.68 -17.10
C TYR A 44 27.97 1.20 -16.69
N PHE A 45 29.02 0.69 -16.04
CA PHE A 45 29.06 -0.69 -15.55
C PHE A 45 27.95 -0.97 -14.53
N VAL A 46 27.75 -0.08 -13.56
CA VAL A 46 26.68 -0.20 -12.56
C VAL A 46 25.30 -0.17 -13.20
N ASP A 47 25.08 0.71 -14.18
CA ASP A 47 23.81 0.84 -14.88
C ASP A 47 23.50 -0.41 -15.74
N ILE A 48 24.49 -0.92 -16.48
CA ILE A 48 24.37 -2.19 -17.21
C ILE A 48 24.09 -3.36 -16.28
N LEU A 49 24.81 -3.45 -15.16
CA LEU A 49 24.59 -4.50 -14.18
C LEU A 49 23.16 -4.45 -13.64
N ARG A 50 22.67 -3.25 -13.33
CA ARG A 50 21.29 -3.03 -12.89
C ARG A 50 20.28 -3.48 -13.93
N GLU A 51 20.49 -3.16 -15.21
CA GLU A 51 19.62 -3.60 -16.30
C GLU A 51 19.63 -5.11 -16.48
N ASN A 52 20.81 -5.72 -16.44
CA ASN A 52 20.99 -7.17 -16.54
C ASN A 52 20.29 -7.91 -15.40
N VAL A 53 20.44 -7.42 -14.16
CA VAL A 53 19.73 -7.96 -12.98
C VAL A 53 18.22 -7.83 -13.15
N LYS A 54 17.71 -6.65 -13.52
CA LYS A 54 16.26 -6.46 -13.78
C LYS A 54 15.74 -7.40 -14.86
N ARG A 55 16.49 -7.56 -15.96
CA ARG A 55 16.17 -8.49 -17.05
C ARG A 55 16.11 -9.93 -16.56
N GLY A 56 17.10 -10.36 -15.78
CA GLY A 56 17.14 -11.70 -15.17
C GLY A 56 15.97 -11.97 -14.23
N LEU A 57 15.63 -10.99 -13.37
CA LEU A 57 14.48 -11.08 -12.46
C LEU A 57 13.16 -11.19 -13.23
N ARG A 58 12.95 -10.35 -14.25
CA ARG A 58 11.78 -10.43 -15.13
C ARG A 58 11.69 -11.78 -15.83
N GLN A 59 12.81 -12.35 -16.25
CA GLN A 59 12.82 -13.67 -16.87
C GLN A 59 12.40 -14.77 -15.90
N LYS A 60 12.87 -14.73 -14.65
CA LYS A 60 12.43 -15.68 -13.61
C LYS A 60 10.91 -15.60 -13.37
N ILE A 61 10.38 -14.38 -13.24
CA ILE A 61 8.95 -14.16 -13.03
C ILE A 61 8.12 -14.65 -14.22
N ARG A 62 8.57 -14.40 -15.46
CA ARG A 62 7.92 -14.94 -16.67
C ARG A 62 7.93 -16.46 -16.72
N ASN A 63 8.95 -17.08 -16.15
CA ASN A 63 9.03 -18.53 -16.00
C ASN A 63 8.25 -19.04 -14.77
N GLY A 64 7.57 -18.17 -14.01
CA GLY A 64 6.84 -18.56 -12.81
C GLY A 64 7.72 -18.94 -11.61
N VAL A 65 9.01 -18.58 -11.62
CA VAL A 65 9.96 -18.84 -10.54
C VAL A 65 10.11 -17.59 -9.67
N TRP A 66 9.95 -17.75 -8.35
CA TRP A 66 10.13 -16.66 -7.40
C TRP A 66 11.60 -16.22 -7.33
N PRO A 67 11.91 -14.92 -7.48
CA PRO A 67 13.29 -14.45 -7.50
C PRO A 67 13.90 -14.27 -6.10
N GLY A 68 13.09 -14.19 -5.05
CA GLY A 68 13.51 -13.82 -3.71
C GLY A 68 13.60 -14.98 -2.73
N TRP A 69 13.52 -14.65 -1.45
CA TRP A 69 13.45 -15.64 -0.38
C TRP A 69 12.04 -16.25 -0.34
N ALA A 70 11.96 -17.57 -0.18
CA ALA A 70 10.69 -18.26 -0.03
C ALA A 70 9.94 -17.75 1.22
N PRO A 71 8.59 -17.65 1.16
CA PRO A 71 7.77 -17.40 2.35
C PRO A 71 7.87 -18.53 3.38
N VAL A 72 7.35 -18.28 4.59
CA VAL A 72 7.32 -19.29 5.67
C VAL A 72 6.47 -20.49 5.24
N GLY A 73 6.91 -21.72 5.54
CA GLY A 73 6.24 -22.93 5.03
C GLY A 73 6.80 -23.44 3.70
N TYR A 74 7.72 -22.70 3.09
CA TYR A 74 8.45 -23.08 1.90
C TYR A 74 9.96 -22.96 2.10
N ALA A 75 10.72 -23.78 1.39
CA ALA A 75 12.17 -23.78 1.39
C ALA A 75 12.74 -23.49 -0.01
N ASN A 76 13.78 -22.67 -0.06
CA ASN A 76 14.52 -22.44 -1.31
C ASN A 76 15.42 -23.65 -1.58
N ASN A 77 15.22 -24.31 -2.72
CA ASN A 77 16.07 -25.43 -3.13
C ASN A 77 17.23 -24.93 -4.04
N PRO A 78 18.50 -24.96 -3.58
CA PRO A 78 19.63 -24.48 -4.37
C PRO A 78 19.89 -25.30 -5.65
N LYS A 79 19.51 -26.59 -5.67
CA LYS A 79 19.76 -27.51 -6.79
C LYS A 79 18.77 -27.30 -7.93
N ALA A 80 17.48 -27.27 -7.61
CA ALA A 80 16.41 -27.04 -8.59
C ALA A 80 16.22 -25.55 -8.95
N ARG A 81 16.86 -24.63 -8.19
CA ARG A 81 16.65 -23.17 -8.29
C ARG A 81 15.16 -22.80 -8.21
N GLY A 82 14.41 -23.57 -7.43
CA GLY A 82 12.97 -23.45 -7.23
C GLY A 82 12.60 -23.35 -5.74
N ILE A 83 11.29 -23.33 -5.49
CA ILE A 83 10.72 -23.30 -4.14
C ILE A 83 9.97 -24.59 -3.91
N ASP A 84 10.42 -25.33 -2.90
CA ASP A 84 9.79 -26.58 -2.48
C ASP A 84 9.02 -26.36 -1.18
N VAL A 85 8.05 -27.23 -0.93
CA VAL A 85 7.27 -27.21 0.31
C VAL A 85 8.14 -27.71 1.47
N ASP A 86 8.18 -26.96 2.57
CA ASP A 86 8.88 -27.37 3.79
C ASP A 86 8.00 -28.37 4.55
N SER A 87 8.45 -29.62 4.69
CA SER A 87 7.66 -30.70 5.30
C SER A 87 7.28 -30.44 6.76
N GLU A 88 8.06 -29.67 7.51
CA GLU A 88 7.78 -29.41 8.93
C GLU A 88 6.91 -28.18 9.13
N LYS A 89 7.18 -27.11 8.36
CA LYS A 89 6.51 -25.82 8.51
C LYS A 89 5.20 -25.74 7.75
N ALA A 90 5.08 -26.40 6.60
CA ALA A 90 3.89 -26.32 5.75
C ALA A 90 2.59 -26.76 6.45
N PRO A 91 2.55 -27.88 7.22
CA PRO A 91 1.34 -28.27 7.93
C PRO A 91 0.93 -27.24 9.00
N LYS A 92 1.91 -26.65 9.69
CA LYS A 92 1.68 -25.61 10.71
C LYS A 92 1.08 -24.35 10.09
N VAL A 93 1.60 -23.92 8.93
CA VAL A 93 1.05 -22.79 8.18
C VAL A 93 -0.39 -23.07 7.74
N ARG A 94 -0.68 -24.26 7.19
CA ARG A 94 -2.04 -24.64 6.80
C ARG A 94 -3.01 -24.53 7.99
N LYS A 95 -2.61 -25.04 9.15
CA LYS A 95 -3.41 -25.00 10.39
C LYS A 95 -3.67 -23.57 10.87
N ILE A 96 -2.72 -22.64 10.72
CA ILE A 96 -2.92 -21.21 11.04
C ILE A 96 -4.05 -20.62 10.22
N PHE A 97 -4.07 -20.89 8.93
CA PHE A 97 -5.12 -20.40 8.05
C PHE A 97 -6.48 -21.05 8.36
N GLU A 98 -6.52 -22.36 8.63
CA GLU A 98 -7.75 -23.06 9.07
C GLU A 98 -8.30 -22.45 10.37
N MET A 99 -7.46 -22.25 11.38
CA MET A 99 -7.85 -21.63 12.64
C MET A 99 -8.35 -20.20 12.42
N TYR A 100 -7.66 -19.40 11.61
CA TYR A 100 -8.10 -18.03 11.35
C TYR A 100 -9.42 -17.95 10.58
N ALA A 101 -9.64 -18.87 9.63
CA ALA A 101 -10.86 -18.95 8.83
C ALA A 101 -12.11 -19.19 9.69
N THR A 102 -11.99 -19.85 10.85
CA THR A 102 -13.12 -20.02 11.80
C THR A 102 -13.64 -18.69 12.36
N GLY A 103 -12.82 -17.63 12.35
CA GLY A 103 -13.17 -16.34 12.92
C GLY A 103 -13.17 -16.28 14.45
N ALA A 104 -12.83 -17.36 15.17
CA ALA A 104 -12.73 -17.36 16.63
C ALA A 104 -11.39 -16.79 17.13
N TYR A 105 -10.31 -16.98 16.38
CA TYR A 105 -8.95 -16.63 16.80
C TYR A 105 -8.56 -15.21 16.40
N THR A 106 -7.84 -14.52 17.28
CA THR A 106 -7.23 -13.21 17.01
C THR A 106 -5.83 -13.37 16.42
N LEU A 107 -5.30 -12.31 15.78
CA LEU A 107 -3.90 -12.31 15.32
C LEU A 107 -2.91 -12.53 16.48
N HIS A 108 -3.23 -12.03 17.68
CA HIS A 108 -2.41 -12.24 18.87
C HIS A 108 -2.40 -13.71 19.32
N SER A 109 -3.57 -14.36 19.38
CA SER A 109 -3.65 -15.79 19.72
C SER A 109 -2.93 -16.66 18.70
N LEU A 110 -2.96 -16.30 17.42
CA LEU A 110 -2.21 -17.00 16.38
C LEU A 110 -0.69 -16.84 16.54
N ALA A 111 -0.22 -15.66 16.91
CA ALA A 111 1.20 -15.43 17.19
C ALA A 111 1.68 -16.27 18.39
N ASN A 112 0.87 -16.37 19.45
CA ASN A 112 1.16 -17.24 20.59
C ASN A 112 1.17 -18.72 20.19
N TRP A 113 0.20 -19.15 19.39
CA TRP A 113 0.17 -20.51 18.85
C TRP A 113 1.42 -20.85 18.02
N CYS A 114 1.90 -19.89 17.21
CA CYS A 114 3.15 -20.05 16.46
C CYS A 114 4.35 -20.28 17.38
N ARG A 115 4.40 -19.59 18.52
CA ARG A 115 5.46 -19.74 19.53
C ARG A 115 5.38 -21.10 20.23
N GLU A 116 4.18 -21.55 20.60
CA GLU A 116 3.98 -22.85 21.27
C GLU A 116 4.31 -24.05 20.38
N HIS A 117 4.14 -23.91 19.06
CA HIS A 117 4.37 -24.98 18.09
C HIS A 117 5.70 -24.85 17.35
N ASP A 118 6.66 -24.07 17.87
CA ASP A 118 7.98 -23.85 17.29
C ASP A 118 7.95 -23.44 15.80
N LEU A 119 6.96 -22.64 15.40
CA LEU A 119 6.90 -22.09 14.05
C LEU A 119 7.71 -20.80 13.98
N CYS A 120 8.94 -20.94 13.51
CA CYS A 120 9.86 -19.82 13.28
C CYS A 120 9.96 -19.44 11.80
N GLY A 121 10.25 -18.16 11.55
CA GLY A 121 10.56 -17.67 10.21
C GLY A 121 11.79 -18.35 9.59
N ASN A 122 12.05 -18.09 8.31
CA ASN A 122 13.15 -18.74 7.58
C ASN A 122 14.56 -18.36 8.10
N LEU A 123 14.66 -17.30 8.91
CA LEU A 123 15.90 -16.90 9.61
C LEU A 123 15.93 -17.37 11.08
N GLY A 124 15.03 -18.25 11.50
CA GLY A 124 14.98 -18.78 12.87
C GLY A 124 14.43 -17.81 13.92
N LYS A 125 13.87 -16.66 13.50
CA LYS A 125 13.24 -15.69 14.40
C LYS A 125 11.77 -16.03 14.67
N GLU A 126 11.30 -15.69 15.86
CA GLU A 126 9.88 -15.77 16.22
C GLU A 126 9.01 -14.93 15.27
N ILE A 127 7.78 -15.41 15.03
CA ILE A 127 6.81 -14.73 14.18
C ILE A 127 6.08 -13.67 15.01
N ALA A 128 6.42 -12.40 14.77
CA ALA A 128 5.70 -11.26 15.33
C ALA A 128 4.27 -11.14 14.78
N LEU A 129 3.41 -10.41 15.48
CA LEU A 129 2.00 -10.20 15.09
C LEU A 129 1.83 -9.63 13.67
N SER A 130 2.70 -8.68 13.27
CA SER A 130 2.73 -8.12 11.91
C SER A 130 3.07 -9.17 10.85
N ASN A 131 3.90 -10.14 11.21
CA ASN A 131 4.31 -11.21 10.30
C ASN A 131 3.17 -12.22 10.12
N VAL A 132 2.39 -12.52 11.17
CA VAL A 132 1.17 -13.36 11.05
C VAL A 132 0.18 -12.72 10.09
N GLN A 133 -0.09 -11.42 10.22
CA GLN A 133 -0.95 -10.69 9.29
C GLN A 133 -0.42 -10.76 7.86
N SER A 134 0.89 -10.54 7.68
CA SER A 134 1.55 -10.60 6.38
C SER A 134 1.48 -12.00 5.76
N ILE A 135 1.57 -13.07 6.57
CA ILE A 135 1.40 -14.46 6.14
C ILE A 135 -0.03 -14.66 5.63
N LEU A 136 -1.05 -14.29 6.42
CA LEU A 136 -2.45 -14.46 6.06
C LEU A 136 -2.85 -13.67 4.80
N GLN A 137 -2.17 -12.57 4.49
CA GLN A 137 -2.40 -11.74 3.31
C GLN A 137 -1.63 -12.17 2.06
N ASN A 138 -0.65 -13.07 2.20
CA ASN A 138 0.25 -13.37 1.10
C ASN A 138 -0.41 -14.32 0.09
N ILE A 139 -0.62 -13.83 -1.12
CA ILE A 139 -1.22 -14.57 -2.24
C ILE A 139 -0.31 -15.73 -2.71
N PHE A 140 0.96 -15.76 -2.27
CA PHE A 140 1.88 -16.86 -2.55
C PHE A 140 1.35 -18.22 -2.12
N TYR A 141 0.61 -18.30 -1.02
CA TYR A 141 0.07 -19.57 -0.50
C TYR A 141 -1.00 -20.22 -1.40
N ILE A 142 -1.58 -19.46 -2.35
CA ILE A 142 -2.55 -19.95 -3.32
C ILE A 142 -1.94 -20.18 -4.73
N GLY A 143 -0.61 -20.14 -4.85
CA GLY A 143 0.09 -20.39 -6.13
C GLY A 143 0.29 -19.14 -7.00
N LEU A 144 -0.01 -17.94 -6.51
CA LEU A 144 0.17 -16.69 -7.25
C LEU A 144 1.32 -15.85 -6.68
N MET A 145 2.05 -15.16 -7.53
CA MET A 145 3.18 -14.33 -7.14
C MET A 145 2.90 -12.86 -7.46
N LYS A 146 3.07 -11.97 -6.48
CA LYS A 146 2.98 -10.52 -6.69
C LYS A 146 4.37 -9.93 -6.82
N TYR A 147 4.67 -9.30 -7.96
CA TYR A 147 5.94 -8.63 -8.18
C TYR A 147 5.75 -7.32 -8.96
N GLY A 148 6.32 -6.21 -8.47
CA GLY A 148 6.23 -4.92 -9.15
C GLY A 148 4.80 -4.35 -9.26
N GLY A 149 3.85 -4.82 -8.45
CA GLY A 149 2.44 -4.43 -8.50
C GLY A 149 1.55 -5.35 -9.34
N GLU A 150 2.14 -6.19 -10.20
CA GLU A 150 1.44 -7.17 -11.04
C GLU A 150 1.39 -8.55 -10.37
N ILE A 151 0.40 -9.35 -10.77
CA ILE A 151 0.19 -10.72 -10.28
C ILE A 151 0.51 -11.69 -11.41
N TYR A 152 1.31 -12.72 -11.09
CA TYR A 152 1.76 -13.76 -12.01
C TYR A 152 1.44 -15.15 -11.45
N GLU A 153 1.30 -16.14 -12.32
CA GLU A 153 1.15 -17.54 -11.92
C GLU A 153 2.51 -18.12 -11.51
N GLY A 154 2.57 -18.73 -10.32
CA GLY A 154 3.76 -19.41 -9.81
C GLY A 154 3.82 -20.87 -10.22
N GLN A 155 5.04 -21.41 -10.35
CA GLN A 155 5.27 -22.85 -10.55
C GLN A 155 5.30 -23.66 -9.25
N HIS A 156 5.33 -22.99 -8.10
CA HIS A 156 5.40 -23.64 -6.80
C HIS A 156 4.05 -24.26 -6.41
N GLU A 157 4.11 -25.29 -5.57
CA GLU A 157 2.90 -25.96 -5.09
C GLU A 157 2.11 -25.06 -4.12
N PRO A 158 0.80 -24.84 -4.34
CA PRO A 158 -0.02 -24.06 -3.43
C PRO A 158 -0.26 -24.82 -2.11
N LEU A 159 0.02 -24.18 -0.98
CA LEU A 159 -0.25 -24.76 0.34
C LEU A 159 -1.73 -24.74 0.69
N ILE A 160 -2.49 -23.80 0.15
CA ILE A 160 -3.85 -23.49 0.61
C ILE A 160 -4.78 -23.32 -0.60
N SER A 161 -6.03 -23.74 -0.43
CA SER A 161 -7.06 -23.52 -1.45
C SER A 161 -7.47 -22.04 -1.51
N LYS A 162 -7.83 -21.57 -2.71
CA LYS A 162 -8.34 -20.21 -2.89
C LYS A 162 -9.54 -19.91 -1.98
N LYS A 163 -10.45 -20.89 -1.81
CA LYS A 163 -11.62 -20.77 -0.93
C LYS A 163 -11.22 -20.42 0.51
N LEU A 164 -10.24 -21.14 1.06
CA LEU A 164 -9.81 -20.96 2.44
C LEU A 164 -9.10 -19.60 2.62
N PHE A 165 -8.30 -19.19 1.64
CA PHE A 165 -7.67 -17.88 1.61
C PHE A 165 -8.71 -16.75 1.58
N ASP A 166 -9.72 -16.86 0.71
CA ASP A 166 -10.79 -15.87 0.58
C ASP A 166 -11.59 -15.75 1.91
N SER A 167 -11.90 -16.88 2.57
CA SER A 167 -12.53 -16.86 3.91
C SER A 167 -11.69 -16.11 4.95
N CYS A 168 -10.37 -16.28 4.93
CA CYS A 168 -9.47 -15.53 5.81
C CYS A 168 -9.50 -14.02 5.52
N GLN A 169 -9.52 -13.62 4.24
CA GLN A 169 -9.63 -12.21 3.86
C GLN A 169 -10.96 -11.61 4.31
N GLU A 170 -12.07 -12.34 4.21
CA GLU A 170 -13.38 -11.89 4.70
C GLU A 170 -13.38 -11.67 6.22
N VAL A 171 -12.85 -12.63 6.99
CA VAL A 171 -12.73 -12.49 8.45
C VAL A 171 -11.89 -11.27 8.81
N MET A 172 -10.79 -11.05 8.10
CA MET A 172 -9.92 -9.91 8.32
C MET A 172 -10.58 -8.58 7.93
N ALA A 173 -11.35 -8.54 6.84
CA ALA A 173 -12.11 -7.36 6.42
C ALA A 173 -13.21 -7.01 7.43
N LYS A 174 -13.90 -8.01 7.99
CA LYS A 174 -14.91 -7.83 9.05
C LYS A 174 -14.29 -7.28 10.33
N ARG A 175 -13.13 -7.80 10.75
CA ARG A 175 -12.38 -7.32 11.92
C ARG A 175 -11.69 -5.96 11.70
N GLY A 176 -11.30 -5.68 10.46
CA GLY A 176 -10.68 -4.43 10.02
C GLY A 176 -11.68 -3.31 9.77
N ARG A 177 -13.00 -3.54 9.94
CA ARG A 177 -13.94 -2.44 10.08
C ARG A 177 -13.51 -1.62 11.28
N VAL A 178 -13.03 -0.42 10.99
CA VAL A 178 -12.84 0.66 11.95
C VAL A 178 -14.05 0.62 12.85
N HIS A 179 -13.87 0.30 14.14
CA HIS A 179 -14.90 0.61 15.13
C HIS A 179 -15.37 2.01 14.77
N GLU A 180 -16.67 2.19 14.49
CA GLU A 180 -17.22 3.54 14.40
C GLU A 180 -16.72 4.23 15.65
N VAL A 181 -15.72 5.11 15.48
CA VAL A 181 -15.30 5.98 16.55
C VAL A 181 -16.57 6.76 16.73
N HIS A 182 -17.35 6.42 17.76
CA HIS A 182 -18.46 7.22 18.20
C HIS A 182 -17.80 8.55 18.56
N LYS A 183 -17.71 9.43 17.56
CA LYS A 183 -17.46 10.83 17.77
C LYS A 183 -18.64 11.21 18.60
N ASN A 184 -18.43 11.31 19.90
CA ASN A 184 -19.35 12.06 20.73
C ASN A 184 -19.37 13.44 20.08
N ASN A 185 -20.42 13.73 19.29
CA ASN A 185 -20.59 14.98 18.57
C ASN A 185 -20.95 16.03 19.60
N PHE A 186 -19.93 16.53 20.28
CA PHE A 186 -20.04 17.67 21.16
C PHE A 186 -20.03 18.94 20.29
N ALA A 187 -21.07 19.76 20.41
CA ALA A 187 -21.32 20.90 19.52
C ALA A 187 -20.14 21.89 19.45
N PHE A 188 -19.41 22.09 20.55
CA PHE A 188 -18.40 23.16 20.65
C PHE A 188 -16.94 22.67 20.57
N LEU A 189 -16.72 21.42 20.15
CA LEU A 189 -15.37 20.86 20.08
C LEU A 189 -14.55 21.51 18.95
N GLY A 190 -13.35 22.01 19.28
CA GLY A 190 -12.45 22.67 18.31
C GLY A 190 -12.68 24.18 18.12
N LEU A 191 -13.83 24.71 18.55
CA LEU A 191 -14.14 26.15 18.50
C LEU A 191 -13.55 26.92 19.69
N LEU A 192 -13.43 26.25 20.84
CA LEU A 192 -13.06 26.90 22.11
C LEU A 192 -11.60 26.64 22.49
N LYS A 193 -10.93 27.70 22.95
CA LYS A 193 -9.58 27.65 23.54
C LYS A 193 -9.63 28.18 24.96
N CYS A 194 -8.85 27.55 25.84
CA CYS A 194 -8.70 28.01 27.21
C CYS A 194 -7.94 29.34 27.23
N ALA A 195 -8.49 30.38 27.86
CA ALA A 195 -7.87 31.69 27.95
C ALA A 195 -6.54 31.67 28.75
N SER A 196 -6.45 30.85 29.78
CA SER A 196 -5.28 30.84 30.68
C SER A 196 -4.07 30.09 30.12
N CYS A 197 -4.28 28.96 29.42
CA CYS A 197 -3.16 28.14 28.90
C CYS A 197 -3.13 28.00 27.37
N GLY A 198 -4.13 28.53 26.65
CA GLY A 198 -4.20 28.46 25.19
C GLY A 198 -4.33 27.04 24.62
N ALA A 199 -4.67 26.05 25.45
CA ALA A 199 -4.95 24.69 25.02
C ALA A 199 -6.40 24.56 24.55
N SER A 200 -6.67 23.61 23.66
CA SER A 200 -8.02 23.33 23.18
C SER A 200 -8.90 22.77 24.30
N ILE A 201 -10.18 23.14 24.29
CA ILE A 201 -11.20 22.59 25.18
C ILE A 201 -11.72 21.26 24.62
N THR A 202 -11.91 20.29 25.50
CA THR A 202 -12.49 18.97 25.22
C THR A 202 -13.77 18.78 26.01
N ALA A 203 -14.61 17.83 25.61
CA ALA A 203 -15.85 17.53 26.30
C ALA A 203 -15.93 16.07 26.79
N GLU A 204 -16.67 15.88 27.88
CA GLU A 204 -16.93 14.60 28.52
C GLU A 204 -18.42 14.52 28.86
N LYS A 205 -19.04 13.35 28.67
CA LYS A 205 -20.45 13.12 29.01
C LYS A 205 -20.53 12.47 30.39
N GLN A 206 -21.19 13.12 31.34
CA GLN A 206 -21.39 12.60 32.69
C GLN A 206 -22.87 12.71 33.08
N LYS A 207 -23.46 11.61 33.54
CA LYS A 207 -24.87 11.53 34.00
C LYS A 207 -25.88 12.16 33.01
N GLY A 208 -25.67 11.96 31.71
CA GLY A 208 -26.54 12.48 30.65
C GLY A 208 -26.24 13.90 30.19
N HIS A 209 -25.39 14.66 30.90
CA HIS A 209 -25.00 16.02 30.52
C HIS A 209 -23.58 16.06 29.93
N ASN A 210 -23.37 17.01 29.02
CA ASN A 210 -22.07 17.25 28.40
C ASN A 210 -21.35 18.37 29.16
N TYR A 211 -20.10 18.12 29.54
CA TYR A 211 -19.24 19.06 30.25
C TYR A 211 -17.97 19.35 29.45
N TYR A 212 -17.65 20.62 29.31
CA TYR A 212 -16.46 21.12 28.61
C TYR A 212 -15.36 21.45 29.63
N ARG A 213 -14.14 20.98 29.37
CA ARG A 213 -12.94 21.22 30.20
C ARG A 213 -11.70 21.46 29.36
N CYS A 214 -10.75 22.18 29.94
CA CYS A 214 -9.41 22.33 29.35
C CYS A 214 -8.63 21.00 29.37
N THR A 215 -7.93 20.70 28.27
CA THR A 215 -7.05 19.51 28.15
C THR A 215 -5.78 19.59 28.98
N LYS A 216 -5.36 20.79 29.41
CA LYS A 216 -4.11 21.05 30.16
C LYS A 216 -2.84 20.56 29.45
N LYS A 217 -2.91 20.33 28.13
CA LYS A 217 -1.80 19.77 27.34
C LYS A 217 -0.59 20.71 27.22
N LYS A 218 -0.78 22.03 27.41
CA LYS A 218 0.27 23.05 27.31
C LYS A 218 0.93 23.42 28.66
N GLY A 219 0.62 22.73 29.75
CA GLY A 219 1.24 22.95 31.06
C GLY A 219 0.24 23.12 32.22
N LEU A 220 0.71 23.68 33.34
CA LEU A 220 -0.11 23.91 34.54
C LEU A 220 -1.20 24.95 34.24
N CYS A 221 -2.41 24.47 34.00
CA CYS A 221 -3.59 25.31 33.87
C CYS A 221 -4.30 25.43 35.22
N GLN A 222 -4.49 26.65 35.69
CA GLN A 222 -5.21 26.96 36.93
C GLN A 222 -6.72 26.71 36.79
N GLU A 223 -7.24 26.62 35.55
CA GLU A 223 -8.64 26.33 35.31
C GLU A 223 -8.99 24.88 35.64
N LYS A 224 -9.84 24.74 36.66
CA LYS A 224 -10.40 23.46 37.13
C LYS A 224 -11.90 23.36 36.88
N HIS A 225 -12.52 24.43 36.37
CA HIS A 225 -13.96 24.47 36.16
C HIS A 225 -14.38 23.60 34.96
N TYR A 226 -15.47 22.87 35.17
CA TYR A 226 -16.20 22.16 34.13
C TYR A 226 -17.40 23.02 33.77
N LEU A 227 -17.54 23.36 32.49
CA LEU A 227 -18.66 24.14 32.02
C LEU A 227 -19.72 23.21 31.42
N ARG A 228 -20.97 23.32 31.89
CA ARG A 228 -22.10 22.55 31.33
C ARG A 228 -22.49 23.12 29.97
N GLU A 229 -22.83 22.24 29.03
CA GLU A 229 -23.19 22.64 27.66
C GLU A 229 -24.33 23.66 27.62
N GLU A 230 -25.38 23.47 28.42
CA GLU A 230 -26.55 24.37 28.51
C GLU A 230 -26.15 25.82 28.78
N ALA A 231 -25.27 26.04 29.78
CA ALA A 231 -24.78 27.38 30.12
C ALA A 231 -23.91 27.99 29.00
N LEU A 232 -23.15 27.15 28.29
CA LEU A 232 -22.35 27.58 27.13
C LEU A 232 -23.26 28.01 25.98
N THR A 233 -24.29 27.23 25.70
CA THR A 233 -25.27 27.50 24.65
C THR A 233 -26.05 28.78 24.94
N GLU A 234 -26.49 29.01 26.17
CA GLU A 234 -27.17 30.26 26.56
C GLU A 234 -26.29 31.49 26.35
N GLN A 235 -25.02 31.43 26.79
CA GLN A 235 -24.06 32.52 26.58
C GLN A 235 -23.85 32.79 25.10
N ILE A 236 -23.56 31.77 24.29
CA ILE A 236 -23.38 31.93 22.84
C ILE A 236 -24.64 32.49 22.19
N THR A 237 -25.82 31.96 22.54
CA THR A 237 -27.11 32.41 21.98
C THR A 237 -27.35 33.88 22.26
N SER A 238 -27.11 34.35 23.49
CA SER A 238 -27.25 35.77 23.85
C SER A 238 -26.32 36.70 23.07
N TYR A 239 -25.12 36.22 22.72
CA TYR A 239 -24.18 36.96 21.89
C TYR A 239 -24.60 36.96 20.42
N LEU A 240 -25.06 35.83 19.90
CA LEU A 240 -25.55 35.70 18.52
C LEU A 240 -26.82 36.51 18.28
N GLN A 241 -27.71 36.62 19.27
CA GLN A 241 -28.91 37.47 19.20
C GLN A 241 -28.60 38.95 18.96
N LYS A 242 -27.41 39.45 19.35
CA LYS A 242 -27.01 40.83 19.07
C LYS A 242 -26.64 41.07 17.60
N VAL A 243 -26.34 40.00 16.87
CA VAL A 243 -25.90 40.01 15.46
C VAL A 243 -26.97 39.34 14.58
N SER A 244 -28.13 38.99 15.12
CA SER A 244 -29.16 38.30 14.36
C SER A 244 -29.79 39.23 13.32
N LEU A 245 -29.90 38.71 12.10
CA LEU A 245 -30.63 39.33 11.01
C LEU A 245 -32.11 39.53 11.38
N SER A 246 -32.75 40.53 10.78
CA SER A 246 -34.20 40.72 10.93
C SER A 246 -34.95 39.50 10.37
N SER A 247 -36.16 39.22 10.88
CA SER A 247 -36.95 38.06 10.44
C SER A 247 -37.21 38.03 8.92
N GLN A 248 -37.31 39.20 8.28
CA GLN A 248 -37.45 39.32 6.83
C GLN A 248 -36.16 38.98 6.06
N ASP A 249 -35.00 39.25 6.63
CA ASP A 249 -33.72 38.93 5.99
C ASP A 249 -33.38 37.45 6.17
N THR A 250 -33.78 36.83 7.29
CA THR A 250 -33.59 35.39 7.52
C THR A 250 -34.36 34.53 6.53
N GLU A 251 -35.61 34.88 6.19
CA GLU A 251 -36.41 34.12 5.22
C GLU A 251 -35.80 34.18 3.82
N LYS A 252 -35.28 35.35 3.42
CA LYS A 252 -34.60 35.52 2.12
C LYS A 252 -33.32 34.69 2.04
N VAL A 253 -32.53 34.65 3.10
CA VAL A 253 -31.29 33.86 3.16
C VAL A 253 -31.60 32.36 3.16
N LEU A 254 -32.62 31.92 3.90
CA LEU A 254 -33.04 30.51 3.89
C LEU A 254 -33.55 30.09 2.51
N ALA A 255 -34.39 30.90 1.88
CA ALA A 255 -34.84 30.64 0.51
C ALA A 255 -33.67 30.60 -0.49
N ALA A 256 -32.69 31.49 -0.35
CA ALA A 256 -31.48 31.46 -1.18
C ALA A 256 -30.67 30.16 -0.96
N LEU A 257 -30.46 29.75 0.29
CA LEU A 257 -29.76 28.50 0.63
C LEU A 257 -30.47 27.26 0.10
N ASP A 258 -31.81 27.20 0.19
CA ASP A 258 -32.59 26.09 -0.37
C ASP A 258 -32.41 26.04 -1.90
N THR A 259 -32.47 27.18 -2.59
CA THR A 259 -32.23 27.21 -4.04
C THR A 259 -30.80 26.84 -4.44
N GLU A 260 -29.79 27.22 -3.66
CA GLU A 260 -28.40 26.77 -3.89
C GLU A 260 -28.24 25.28 -3.63
N GLN A 261 -28.91 24.75 -2.60
CA GLN A 261 -28.87 23.33 -2.27
C GLN A 261 -29.53 22.48 -3.37
N ASP A 262 -30.64 22.94 -3.92
CA ASP A 262 -31.31 22.27 -5.04
C ASP A 262 -30.47 22.32 -6.32
N LYS A 263 -29.86 23.47 -6.65
CA LYS A 263 -28.91 23.57 -7.76
C LYS A 263 -27.71 22.63 -7.58
N ALA A 264 -27.11 22.60 -6.39
CA ALA A 264 -25.99 21.71 -6.11
C ALA A 264 -26.37 20.22 -6.23
N ARG A 265 -27.61 19.85 -5.89
CA ARG A 265 -28.14 18.50 -6.12
C ARG A 265 -28.30 18.18 -7.60
N GLU A 266 -28.85 19.11 -8.38
CA GLU A 266 -29.00 18.96 -9.83
C GLU A 266 -27.63 18.84 -10.53
N ASP A 267 -26.68 19.71 -10.18
CA ASP A 267 -25.31 19.69 -10.69
C ASP A 267 -24.64 18.34 -10.36
N ALA A 268 -24.70 17.89 -9.10
CA ALA A 268 -24.16 16.59 -8.71
C ALA A 268 -24.82 15.42 -9.45
N GLN A 269 -26.13 15.48 -9.69
CA GLN A 269 -26.84 14.45 -10.44
C GLN A 269 -26.44 14.44 -11.93
N SER A 270 -26.18 15.61 -12.51
CA SER A 270 -25.64 15.75 -13.86
C SER A 270 -24.20 15.24 -13.99
N GLU A 271 -23.34 15.49 -12.99
CA GLU A 271 -21.99 14.94 -12.98
C GLU A 271 -22.00 13.40 -12.89
N VAL A 272 -22.91 12.85 -12.08
CA VAL A 272 -23.08 11.39 -11.95
C VAL A 272 -23.54 10.76 -13.27
N SER A 273 -24.43 11.41 -14.05
CA SER A 273 -24.84 10.87 -15.35
C SER A 273 -23.69 10.89 -16.37
N VAL A 274 -22.93 11.99 -16.44
CA VAL A 274 -21.75 12.11 -17.31
C VAL A 274 -20.70 11.05 -16.97
N LEU A 275 -20.40 10.83 -15.69
CA LEU A 275 -19.44 9.81 -15.25
C LEU A 275 -19.92 8.38 -15.60
N LYS A 276 -21.22 8.11 -15.52
CA LYS A 276 -21.80 6.81 -15.95
C LYS A 276 -21.64 6.57 -17.45
N GLU A 277 -21.88 7.59 -18.28
CA GLU A 277 -21.67 7.50 -19.73
C GLU A 277 -20.20 7.27 -20.09
N GLN A 278 -19.29 7.99 -19.42
CA GLN A 278 -17.85 7.79 -19.58
C GLN A 278 -17.43 6.37 -19.21
N LEU A 279 -17.95 5.83 -18.10
CA LEU A 279 -17.68 4.46 -17.66
C LEU A 279 -18.15 3.43 -18.70
N ALA A 280 -19.37 3.55 -19.22
CA ALA A 280 -19.88 2.70 -20.29
C ALA A 280 -19.02 2.79 -21.57
N SER A 281 -18.51 3.98 -21.91
CA SER A 281 -17.61 4.17 -23.05
C SER A 281 -16.26 3.46 -22.87
N VAL A 282 -15.74 3.42 -21.63
CA VAL A 282 -14.48 2.75 -21.30
C VAL A 282 -14.66 1.24 -21.30
N GLU A 283 -15.77 0.74 -20.77
CA GLU A 283 -16.12 -0.69 -20.80
C GLU A 283 -16.26 -1.21 -22.24
N THR A 284 -16.93 -0.47 -23.11
CA THR A 284 -17.04 -0.85 -24.54
C THR A 284 -15.69 -0.83 -25.26
N LYS A 285 -14.80 0.13 -24.95
CA LYS A 285 -13.41 0.13 -25.46
C LYS A 285 -12.62 -1.08 -24.96
N LEU A 286 -12.77 -1.45 -23.68
CA LEU A 286 -12.16 -2.64 -23.10
C LEU A 286 -12.64 -3.92 -23.79
N ALA A 287 -13.94 -4.06 -24.01
CA ALA A 287 -14.52 -5.20 -24.73
C ALA A 287 -13.94 -5.32 -26.15
N LYS A 288 -13.87 -4.21 -26.90
CA LYS A 288 -13.25 -4.18 -28.23
C LYS A 288 -11.78 -4.56 -28.22
N LEU A 289 -11.01 -4.08 -27.23
CA LEU A 289 -9.59 -4.46 -27.09
C LEU A 289 -9.42 -5.94 -26.77
N LEU A 290 -10.29 -6.50 -25.92
CA LEU A 290 -10.32 -7.94 -25.63
C LEU A 290 -10.64 -8.75 -26.89
N ASP A 291 -11.63 -8.35 -27.69
CA ASP A 291 -11.96 -9.00 -28.96
C ASP A 291 -10.79 -8.94 -29.97
N VAL A 292 -10.12 -7.80 -30.10
CA VAL A 292 -8.91 -7.67 -30.94
C VAL A 292 -7.77 -8.55 -30.44
N TYR A 293 -7.56 -8.61 -29.12
CA TYR A 293 -6.53 -9.47 -28.53
C TYR A 293 -6.83 -10.97 -28.75
N ILE A 294 -8.08 -11.37 -28.53
CA ILE A 294 -8.57 -12.73 -28.71
C ILE A 294 -8.46 -13.15 -30.19
N SER A 295 -8.94 -12.31 -31.12
CA SER A 295 -8.85 -12.57 -32.57
C SER A 295 -7.40 -12.69 -33.07
N ARG A 296 -6.49 -11.80 -32.63
CA ARG A 296 -5.04 -11.93 -32.91
C ARG A 296 -4.47 -13.24 -32.37
N ARG A 297 -4.89 -13.68 -31.17
CA ARG A 297 -4.46 -14.97 -30.59
C ARG A 297 -4.98 -16.16 -31.40
N PHE A 298 -6.22 -16.10 -31.90
CA PHE A 298 -6.80 -17.14 -32.76
C PHE A 298 -6.09 -17.23 -34.13
N ILE A 299 -5.77 -16.10 -34.76
CA ILE A 299 -5.00 -16.05 -36.01
C ILE A 299 -3.62 -16.70 -35.83
N HIS A 300 -2.90 -16.34 -34.76
CA HIS A 300 -1.58 -16.88 -34.47
C HIS A 300 -1.62 -18.39 -34.17
N ARG A 301 -2.68 -18.89 -33.54
CA ARG A 301 -2.87 -20.33 -33.26
C ARG A 301 -3.24 -21.12 -34.52
N ARG A 302 -4.02 -20.54 -35.43
CA ARG A 302 -4.43 -21.14 -36.72
C ARG A 302 -3.24 -21.26 -37.68
N ILE A 303 -2.42 -20.20 -37.79
CA ILE A 303 -1.17 -20.21 -38.58
C ILE A 303 -0.19 -21.27 -38.05
N ARG A 304 -0.07 -21.42 -36.72
CA ARG A 304 0.78 -22.45 -36.11
C ARG A 304 0.32 -23.88 -36.46
N ARG A 305 -1.00 -24.13 -36.42
CA ARG A 305 -1.59 -25.43 -36.81
C ARG A 305 -1.45 -25.73 -38.31
N GLN A 306 -1.55 -24.72 -39.17
CA GLN A 306 -1.29 -24.90 -40.60
C GLN A 306 0.21 -25.15 -40.86
N LYS A 307 1.12 -24.40 -40.23
CA LYS A 307 2.56 -24.66 -40.35
C LYS A 307 2.97 -26.06 -39.87
N THR A 308 2.38 -26.58 -38.80
CA THR A 308 2.65 -27.96 -38.37
C THR A 308 2.10 -29.00 -39.36
N LYS A 309 0.94 -28.76 -39.98
CA LYS A 309 0.42 -29.64 -41.04
C LYS A 309 1.32 -29.63 -42.28
N PHE A 310 1.81 -28.47 -42.70
CA PHE A 310 2.74 -28.33 -43.82
C PHE A 310 4.13 -28.93 -43.54
N ALA A 311 4.59 -28.90 -42.28
CA ALA A 311 5.84 -29.55 -41.88
C ALA A 311 5.72 -31.09 -41.88
N VAL A 312 4.59 -31.64 -41.42
CA VAL A 312 4.33 -33.09 -41.44
C VAL A 312 4.18 -33.60 -42.88
N SER A 313 3.57 -32.84 -43.79
CA SER A 313 3.48 -33.23 -45.21
C SER A 313 4.81 -33.16 -45.97
N LYS A 314 5.79 -32.38 -45.47
CA LYS A 314 7.13 -32.31 -46.07
C LYS A 314 7.99 -33.53 -45.72
N ASN A 315 7.80 -34.12 -44.54
CA ASN A 315 8.54 -35.30 -44.08
C ASN A 315 8.00 -36.64 -44.65
N VAL A 316 6.99 -36.60 -45.54
CA VAL A 316 6.42 -37.78 -46.20
C VAL A 316 6.84 -37.85 -47.68
N VAL A 317 7.59 -36.86 -48.16
CA VAL A 317 8.05 -36.73 -49.56
C VAL A 317 9.59 -36.85 -49.69
N GLU A 318 10.27 -37.15 -48.58
CA GLU A 318 11.67 -37.64 -48.56
C GLU A 318 11.66 -39.11 -48.15
#